data_AF-A0AAD7A5Z2-F1
#
_entry.id   AF-A0AAD7A5Z2-F1
#
_cell.length_a   1.000
_cell.length_b   1.000
_cell.length_c   1.000
_cell.angle_alpha   90.00
_cell.angle_beta   90.00
_cell.angle_gamma   90.00
#
_symmetry.space_group_name_H-M   'P 1'
#
loop_
_entity.id
_entity.type
_entity.pdbx_description
1 polymer ?
#
loop_
_entity_poly.entity_id
_entity_poly.type
_entity_poly.pdbx_seq_one_letter_code
_entity_poly.pdbx_strand_id
1 'polypeptide(L)'
;QDTIINWLSPINFFLQQADIAQMRAKGTGGWLLKHPLFKQWESGSGRRLWCHGIHIAGKTVLVLMVVNHLSTAGKNDKNIGVTCIYLNHKEADQQPPPKLLAGLWRSLYLTLCPSLEGVLK
;
A
#
# COMPACT_ATOMS: atom_id res chain seq x y z
N GLN A 1 -11.01 -17.43 11.74
CA GLN A 1 -11.44 -16.12 11.19
C GLN A 1 -10.98 -15.93 9.74
N ASP A 2 -10.01 -16.75 9.30
CA ASP A 2 -9.41 -16.72 7.96
C ASP A 2 -10.39 -17.00 6.83
N THR A 3 -11.44 -17.77 7.09
CA THR A 3 -12.50 -18.08 6.11
C THR A 3 -13.24 -16.82 5.65
N ILE A 4 -13.48 -15.86 6.54
CA ILE A 4 -14.20 -14.61 6.20
C ILE A 4 -13.30 -13.66 5.43
N ILE A 5 -12.01 -13.57 5.81
CA ILE A 5 -11.03 -12.69 5.14
C ILE A 5 -10.70 -13.21 3.74
N ASN A 6 -10.53 -14.52 3.59
CA ASN A 6 -10.32 -15.17 2.29
C ASN A 6 -11.57 -15.13 1.40
N TRP A 7 -12.76 -15.19 2.00
CA TRP A 7 -14.01 -14.97 1.28
C TRP A 7 -14.14 -13.52 0.76
N LEU A 8 -13.72 -12.52 1.54
CA LEU A 8 -13.82 -11.11 1.17
C LEU A 8 -13.05 -10.80 -0.13
N SER A 9 -11.79 -11.21 -0.22
CA SER A 9 -11.02 -11.04 -1.46
C SER A 9 -9.82 -11.97 -1.52
N PRO A 10 -9.54 -12.59 -2.69
CA PRO A 10 -8.29 -13.32 -2.91
C PRO A 10 -7.10 -12.37 -3.13
N ILE A 11 -7.32 -11.07 -3.29
CA ILE A 11 -6.26 -10.12 -3.58
C ILE A 11 -5.45 -9.84 -2.31
N ASN A 12 -4.14 -10.11 -2.37
CA ASN A 12 -3.20 -9.82 -1.31
C ASN A 12 -2.19 -8.76 -1.76
N PHE A 13 -2.39 -7.52 -1.32
CA PHE A 13 -1.51 -6.41 -1.68
C PHE A 13 -0.13 -6.48 -1.00
N PHE A 14 -0.01 -7.19 0.12
CA PHE A 14 1.28 -7.40 0.77
C PHE A 14 2.24 -8.21 -0.10
N LEU A 15 1.74 -9.20 -0.83
CA LEU A 15 2.55 -9.97 -1.79
C LEU A 15 3.04 -9.08 -2.92
N GLN A 16 2.15 -8.29 -3.54
CA GLN A 16 2.54 -7.34 -4.59
C GLN A 16 3.59 -6.33 -4.09
N GLN A 17 3.41 -5.82 -2.88
CA GLN A 17 4.36 -4.89 -2.27
C GLN A 17 5.71 -5.55 -1.99
N ALA A 18 5.73 -6.82 -1.55
CA ALA A 18 6.95 -7.60 -1.38
C ALA A 18 7.66 -7.85 -2.72
N ASP A 19 6.94 -8.18 -3.78
CA ASP A 19 7.49 -8.36 -5.12
C ASP A 19 8.15 -7.07 -5.64
N ILE A 20 7.46 -5.93 -5.50
CA ILE A 20 8.01 -4.61 -5.88
C ILE A 20 9.24 -4.29 -5.03
N ALA A 21 9.25 -4.67 -3.74
CA ALA A 21 10.38 -4.46 -2.86
C ALA A 21 11.61 -5.30 -3.26
N GLN A 22 11.41 -6.53 -3.73
CA GLN A 22 12.47 -7.39 -4.24
C GLN A 22 13.05 -6.85 -5.56
N MET A 23 12.21 -6.33 -6.45
CA MET A 23 12.65 -5.75 -7.73
C MET A 23 13.33 -4.37 -7.58
N ARG A 24 13.19 -3.73 -6.41
CA ARG A 24 13.72 -2.39 -6.17
C ARG A 24 15.25 -2.40 -6.06
N ALA A 25 15.90 -1.57 -6.86
CA ALA A 25 17.31 -1.23 -6.66
C ALA A 25 17.55 -0.53 -5.31
N LYS A 26 18.52 -1.03 -4.53
CA LYS A 26 18.84 -0.51 -3.19
C LYS A 26 19.18 0.99 -3.27
N GLY A 27 18.60 1.78 -2.36
CA GLY A 27 18.81 3.24 -2.29
C GLY A 27 17.82 4.07 -3.11
N THR A 28 17.01 3.46 -3.97
CA THR A 28 16.06 4.18 -4.83
C THR A 28 14.78 4.59 -4.09
N GLY A 29 14.28 5.79 -4.40
CA GLY A 29 12.98 6.31 -3.96
C GLY A 29 12.96 7.00 -2.59
N GLY A 30 14.04 6.94 -1.81
CA GLY A 30 14.10 7.60 -0.49
C GLY A 30 14.11 9.13 -0.56
N TRP A 31 14.42 9.71 -1.72
CA TRP A 31 14.40 11.16 -1.93
C TRP A 31 12.99 11.75 -1.73
N LEU A 32 11.92 11.02 -2.08
CA LEU A 32 10.54 11.50 -1.97
C LEU A 32 10.17 11.79 -0.51
N LEU A 33 10.59 10.92 0.41
CA LEU A 33 10.31 11.07 1.86
C LEU A 33 10.99 12.32 2.45
N LYS A 34 12.04 12.82 1.80
CA LYS A 34 12.74 14.05 2.19
C LYS A 34 12.19 15.29 1.50
N HIS A 35 11.37 15.12 0.47
CA HIS A 35 10.88 16.21 -0.36
C HIS A 35 9.91 17.11 0.42
N PRO A 36 10.00 18.44 0.32
CA PRO A 36 9.14 19.36 1.09
C PRO A 36 7.65 19.12 0.87
N LEU A 37 7.23 18.86 -0.38
CA LEU A 37 5.83 18.56 -0.70
C LEU A 37 5.32 17.29 0.00
N PHE A 38 6.17 16.27 0.14
CA PHE A 38 5.79 15.05 0.85
C PHE A 38 5.61 15.34 2.34
N LYS A 39 6.55 16.04 2.97
CA LYS A 39 6.45 16.42 4.39
C LYS A 39 5.24 17.29 4.68
N GLN A 40 4.94 18.23 3.78
CA GLN A 40 3.73 19.06 3.89
C GLN A 40 2.46 18.20 3.81
N TRP A 41 2.39 17.27 2.86
CA TRP A 41 1.27 16.33 2.76
C TRP A 41 1.15 15.43 4.00
N GLU A 42 2.26 14.88 4.47
CA GLU A 42 2.30 14.02 5.66
C GLU A 42 1.86 14.76 6.94
N SER A 43 2.20 16.05 7.07
CA SER A 43 1.76 16.89 8.19
C SER A 43 0.25 17.18 8.22
N GLY A 44 -0.51 16.74 7.22
CA GLY A 44 -1.95 16.98 7.10
C GLY A 44 -2.32 18.28 6.38
N SER A 45 -1.34 19.02 5.84
CA SER A 45 -1.57 20.27 5.10
C SER A 45 -2.25 20.06 3.73
N GLY A 46 -2.55 18.82 3.35
CA GLY A 46 -3.29 18.46 2.14
C GLY A 46 -3.84 17.03 2.20
N ARG A 47 -4.92 16.75 1.46
CA ARG A 47 -5.57 15.42 1.47
C ARG A 47 -5.02 14.45 0.43
N ARG A 48 -4.35 14.94 -0.61
CA ARG A 48 -3.88 14.16 -1.77
C ARG A 48 -2.49 14.59 -2.19
N LEU A 49 -1.62 13.62 -2.44
CA LEU A 49 -0.32 13.82 -3.08
C LEU A 49 -0.37 13.18 -4.46
N TRP A 50 -0.10 13.98 -5.50
CA TRP A 50 -0.11 13.49 -6.87
C TRP A 50 1.30 13.46 -7.46
N CYS A 51 1.77 12.26 -7.83
CA CYS A 51 3.07 12.05 -8.46
C CYS A 51 2.92 11.96 -10.00
N HIS A 52 3.05 13.09 -10.68
CA HIS A 52 3.06 13.12 -12.15
C HIS A 52 4.43 12.74 -12.70
N GLY A 53 4.49 12.17 -13.91
CA GLY A 53 5.74 11.72 -14.53
C GLY A 53 5.53 10.68 -15.61
N ILE A 54 6.57 10.44 -16.40
CA ILE A 54 6.59 9.47 -17.51
C ILE A 54 6.43 8.04 -16.96
N HIS A 55 5.88 7.13 -17.77
CA HIS A 55 5.55 5.74 -17.43
C HIS A 55 6.74 4.85 -16.95
N ILE A 56 7.96 5.37 -16.86
CA ILE A 56 9.17 4.63 -16.43
C ILE A 56 9.81 5.26 -15.18
N ALA A 57 9.26 6.36 -14.66
CA ALA A 57 9.85 7.13 -13.55
C ALA A 57 9.89 6.39 -12.19
N GLY A 58 9.55 5.10 -12.14
CA GLY A 58 9.58 4.31 -10.91
C GLY A 58 8.52 4.74 -9.89
N LYS A 59 7.39 5.29 -10.33
CA LYS A 59 6.30 5.73 -9.44
C LYS A 59 5.83 4.61 -8.50
N THR A 60 5.78 3.38 -8.99
CA THR A 60 5.43 2.20 -8.17
C THR A 60 6.42 1.98 -7.02
N VAL A 61 7.71 2.19 -7.26
CA VAL A 61 8.75 2.17 -6.22
C VAL A 61 8.58 3.33 -5.23
N LEU A 62 8.18 4.51 -5.70
CA LEU A 62 7.89 5.65 -4.82
C LEU A 62 6.68 5.35 -3.91
N VAL A 63 5.62 4.76 -4.44
CA VAL A 63 4.44 4.34 -3.66
C VAL A 63 4.85 3.31 -2.60
N LEU A 64 5.65 2.30 -2.97
CA LEU A 64 6.21 1.34 -2.01
C LEU A 64 6.92 2.05 -0.84
N MET A 65 7.77 3.05 -1.13
CA MET A 65 8.51 3.79 -0.10
C MET A 65 7.56 4.56 0.83
N VAL A 66 6.52 5.19 0.27
CA VAL A 66 5.52 5.91 1.06
C VAL A 66 4.73 4.97 1.96
N VAL A 67 4.25 3.84 1.43
CA VAL A 67 3.49 2.87 2.22
C VAL A 67 4.35 2.31 3.35
N ASN A 68 5.58 1.90 3.07
CA ASN A 68 6.49 1.39 4.11
C ASN A 68 6.77 2.42 5.22
N HIS A 69 6.96 3.70 4.83
CA HIS A 69 7.18 4.79 5.78
C HIS A 69 5.95 5.02 6.68
N LEU A 70 4.76 5.13 6.08
CA LEU A 70 3.51 5.34 6.82
C LEU A 70 3.14 4.13 7.69
N SER A 71 3.32 2.90 7.18
CA SER A 71 3.10 1.69 7.96
C SER A 71 4.05 1.63 9.15
N THR A 72 5.29 2.11 9.02
CA THR A 72 6.24 2.14 10.14
C THR A 72 5.90 3.23 11.15
N ALA A 73 5.50 4.42 10.69
CA ALA A 73 5.05 5.51 11.56
C ALA A 73 3.75 5.15 12.32
N GLY A 74 2.83 4.48 11.65
CA GLY A 74 1.53 4.04 12.21
C GLY A 74 1.62 2.89 13.19
N LYS A 75 2.73 2.12 13.25
CA LYS A 75 2.89 1.00 14.21
C LYS A 75 2.72 1.41 15.67
N ASN A 76 2.99 2.67 16.00
CA ASN A 76 2.85 3.17 17.37
C ASN A 76 1.40 3.51 17.73
N ASP A 77 0.51 3.66 16.75
CA ASP A 77 -0.89 3.98 16.96
C ASP A 77 -1.79 2.84 16.44
N LYS A 78 -2.39 2.10 17.37
CA LYS A 78 -3.28 0.96 17.05
C LYS A 78 -4.54 1.36 16.30
N ASN A 79 -4.85 2.65 16.20
CA ASN A 79 -6.02 3.15 15.51
C ASN A 79 -5.75 3.53 14.04
N ILE A 80 -4.49 3.46 13.59
CA ILE A 80 -4.09 3.87 12.24
C ILE A 80 -3.72 2.65 11.41
N GLY A 81 -4.57 2.32 10.43
CA GLY A 81 -4.31 1.30 9.42
C GLY A 81 -3.86 1.93 8.10
N VAL A 82 -2.75 1.44 7.55
CA VAL A 82 -2.22 1.88 6.25
C VAL A 82 -2.45 0.77 5.22
N THR A 83 -3.11 1.09 4.11
CA THR A 83 -3.40 0.14 3.05
C THR A 83 -3.09 0.75 1.67
N CYS A 84 -2.76 -0.10 0.70
CA CYS A 84 -2.43 0.30 -0.65
C CYS A 84 -3.03 -0.68 -1.66
N ILE A 85 -3.48 -0.17 -2.81
CA ILE A 85 -3.84 -0.98 -3.98
C ILE A 85 -2.89 -0.64 -5.12
N TYR A 86 -2.41 -1.66 -5.83
CA TYR A 86 -1.79 -1.51 -7.13
C TYR A 86 -2.79 -1.90 -8.22
N LEU A 87 -3.14 -0.95 -9.07
CA LEU A 87 -4.06 -1.18 -10.20
C LEU A 87 -3.25 -1.53 -11.44
N ASN A 88 -3.57 -2.67 -12.05
CA ASN A 88 -2.94 -3.11 -13.30
C ASN A 88 -3.91 -2.89 -14.45
N HIS A 89 -3.62 -1.92 -15.32
CA HIS A 89 -4.45 -1.61 -16.48
C HIS A 89 -4.60 -2.81 -17.44
N LYS A 90 -3.64 -3.74 -17.48
CA LYS A 90 -3.74 -4.95 -18.30
C LYS A 90 -4.76 -5.97 -17.77
N GLU A 91 -5.17 -5.82 -16.52
CA GLU A 91 -6.12 -6.68 -15.82
C GLU A 91 -7.40 -5.91 -15.45
N ALA A 92 -7.67 -4.78 -16.11
CA ALA A 92 -8.81 -3.92 -15.77
C ALA A 92 -10.13 -4.71 -15.72
N ASP A 93 -10.34 -5.63 -16.66
CA ASP A 93 -11.52 -6.50 -16.73
C ASP A 93 -11.61 -7.51 -15.56
N GLN A 94 -10.47 -7.82 -14.92
CA GLN A 94 -10.36 -8.73 -13.78
C GLN A 94 -10.37 -8.00 -12.42
N GLN A 95 -10.39 -6.66 -12.45
CA GLN A 95 -10.31 -5.77 -11.29
C GLN A 95 -11.52 -4.81 -11.19
N PRO A 96 -12.77 -5.31 -11.18
CA PRO A 96 -13.94 -4.44 -11.04
C PRO A 96 -13.96 -3.75 -9.67
N PRO A 97 -14.57 -2.55 -9.55
CA PRO A 97 -14.56 -1.76 -8.31
C PRO A 97 -14.96 -2.52 -7.04
N PRO A 98 -15.99 -3.40 -7.03
CA PRO A 98 -16.34 -4.16 -5.82
C PRO A 98 -15.21 -5.07 -5.32
N LYS A 99 -14.46 -5.70 -6.23
CA LYS A 99 -13.35 -6.60 -5.90
C LYS A 99 -12.16 -5.82 -5.33
N LEU A 100 -11.91 -4.62 -5.85
CA LEU A 100 -10.89 -3.70 -5.35
C LEU A 100 -11.22 -3.21 -3.93
N LEU A 101 -12.47 -2.80 -3.71
CA LEU A 101 -12.95 -2.40 -2.39
C LEU A 101 -12.84 -3.56 -1.39
N ALA A 102 -13.25 -4.77 -1.77
CA ALA A 102 -13.15 -5.92 -0.88
C ALA A 102 -11.68 -6.25 -0.54
N GLY A 103 -10.75 -6.10 -1.49
CA GLY A 103 -9.31 -6.18 -1.23
C GLY A 103 -8.83 -5.11 -0.26
N LEU A 104 -9.27 -3.85 -0.41
CA LEU A 104 -8.93 -2.76 0.50
C LEU A 104 -9.37 -3.05 1.93
N TRP A 105 -10.63 -3.48 2.08
CA TRP A 105 -11.22 -3.84 3.36
C TRP A 105 -10.43 -4.97 4.03
N ARG A 106 -10.10 -6.02 3.27
CA ARG A 106 -9.23 -7.10 3.74
C ARG A 106 -7.89 -6.56 4.25
N SER A 107 -7.21 -5.75 3.45
CA SER A 107 -5.88 -5.22 3.79
C SER A 107 -5.92 -4.29 5.01
N LEU A 108 -6.94 -3.43 5.10
CA LEU A 108 -7.14 -2.55 6.24
C LEU A 108 -7.43 -3.34 7.53
N TYR A 109 -8.30 -4.35 7.43
CA TYR A 109 -8.63 -5.22 8.56
C TYR A 109 -7.40 -5.96 9.10
N LEU A 110 -6.58 -6.52 8.21
CA LEU A 110 -5.33 -7.19 8.60
C LEU A 110 -4.33 -6.22 9.25
N THR A 111 -4.24 -4.99 8.74
CA THR A 111 -3.31 -3.98 9.30
C THR A 111 -3.74 -3.48 10.68
N LEU A 112 -5.06 -3.38 10.94
CA LEU A 112 -5.60 -2.97 12.24
C LEU A 112 -5.62 -4.11 13.28
N CYS A 113 -5.69 -5.37 12.83
CA CYS A 113 -5.73 -6.56 13.68
C CYS A 113 -4.55 -7.52 13.41
N PRO A 114 -3.32 -7.15 13.82
CA PRO A 114 -2.11 -7.94 13.54
C PRO A 114 -2.08 -9.31 14.25
N SER A 115 -2.97 -9.59 15.21
CA SER A 115 -3.10 -10.90 15.86
C SER A 115 -3.48 -12.04 14.92
N LEU A 116 -3.83 -11.73 13.66
CA LEU A 116 -4.19 -12.69 12.62
C LEU A 116 -3.10 -12.90 11.57
N GLU A 117 -1.99 -12.13 11.59
CA GLU A 117 -0.89 -12.29 10.63
C GLU A 117 -0.16 -13.63 10.75
N GLY A 118 -0.20 -14.27 11.92
CA GLY A 118 0.44 -15.56 12.17
C GLY A 118 -0.14 -16.75 11.40
N VAL A 119 -1.31 -16.59 10.77
CA VAL A 119 -2.03 -17.65 10.05
C VAL A 119 -1.78 -17.62 8.53
N LEU A 120 -1.07 -16.61 8.02
CA LEU A 120 -0.84 -16.39 6.58
C LEU A 120 0.64 -16.48 6.15
N LYS A 121 1.51 -17.05 7.00
CA LYS A 121 2.86 -17.48 6.60
C LYS A 121 2.85 -18.89 6.03
#